data_AF-A0A1Y5LR91-F1
#
_entry.id   AF-A0A1Y5LR91-F1
#
_cell.length_a   1.000
_cell.length_b   1.000
_cell.length_c   1.000
_cell.angle_alpha   90.00
_cell.angle_beta   90.00
_cell.angle_gamma   90.00
#
_symmetry.space_group_name_H-M   'P 1'
#
loop_
_entity.id
_entity.type
_entity.pdbx_description
1 polymer ?
#
loop_
_entity_poly.entity_id
_entity_poly.type
_entity_poly.pdbx_seq_one_letter_code
_entity_poly.pdbx_strand_id
1 'polypeptide(L)'
;MPWPERIRATRQDFSRRFKLGPHYTIERFGVIVAALSLSGALVLGMTVWGAIRAGDAVLGETALYNSSFVASRTEVKGNVEPVYVNMDRDRALVLMKFETPSQMSSNAEDYYVYGTGIDGGSGGGPAKLQKPLAGAIYSFGNTGYLGIVLEAPDGFAPQLINLTVRARKELMTPKNQPNAAGMDKSFIEHDQWRIVINPAASGAVHLAALDSEHLPAPEEIFAYAVTWRQEQAKRQALDRKLADMKTQLTRISNFTSMMAQTSVRVGPDPSVRLLPPALPPEIEGDAITGIDSATVRTMLLEGPADRIEGIKDKTPRARGLDTFSDGYMVNTFVLNSAHSMSGGTDFDWRQRSVADGYFKTLGTGESSIGEYLAKLSSQPIPSVSARDLFWPLSNGQSINDLRPGDTAAKPLIELRNNMMAAYDAYFGLKRSYQTVDLLELLVMEQTLDLVASNSTKASGPDAVSFRA
;
A
#
# COMPACT_ATOMS: atom_id res chain seq x y z
N MET A 1 53.80 -8.06 68.05
CA MET A 1 52.32 -8.12 68.11
C MET A 1 51.84 -9.22 67.18
N PRO A 2 51.22 -10.30 67.68
CA PRO A 2 50.70 -11.35 66.84
C PRO A 2 49.54 -10.82 65.98
N TRP A 3 49.40 -11.36 64.77
CA TRP A 3 48.42 -10.95 63.74
C TRP A 3 46.95 -10.75 64.23
N PRO A 4 46.42 -11.50 65.23
CA PRO A 4 45.06 -11.30 65.74
C PRO A 4 44.84 -9.95 66.45
N GLU A 5 45.88 -9.34 67.02
CA GLU A 5 45.74 -8.10 67.79
C GLU A 5 45.67 -6.86 66.89
N ARG A 6 46.38 -6.89 65.75
CA ARG A 6 46.31 -5.81 64.75
C ARG A 6 44.94 -5.71 64.08
N ILE A 7 44.27 -6.84 63.87
CA ILE A 7 42.91 -6.92 63.30
C ILE A 7 41.86 -6.41 64.30
N ARG A 8 42.03 -6.67 65.61
CA ARG A 8 41.12 -6.13 66.63
C ARG A 8 41.23 -4.61 66.78
N ALA A 9 42.46 -4.07 66.78
CA ALA A 9 42.68 -2.64 66.90
C ALA A 9 42.11 -1.85 65.71
N THR A 10 42.35 -2.32 64.47
CA THR A 10 41.77 -1.69 63.26
C THR A 10 40.24 -1.79 63.23
N ARG A 11 39.66 -2.91 63.69
CA ARG A 11 38.21 -3.07 63.78
C ARG A 11 37.58 -2.16 64.85
N GLN A 12 38.27 -1.95 65.98
CA GLN A 12 37.80 -1.05 67.04
C GLN A 12 37.85 0.42 66.62
N ASP A 13 38.92 0.87 65.96
CA ASP A 13 39.03 2.24 65.43
C ASP A 13 38.03 2.52 64.31
N PHE A 14 37.81 1.55 63.42
CA PHE A 14 36.74 1.63 62.42
C PHE A 14 35.36 1.71 63.10
N SER A 15 35.13 0.91 64.14
CA SER A 15 33.86 0.95 64.88
C SER A 15 33.64 2.27 65.62
N ARG A 16 34.69 2.93 66.11
CA ARG A 16 34.58 4.23 66.78
C ARG A 16 34.32 5.35 65.80
N ARG A 17 35.04 5.38 64.66
CA ARG A 17 34.85 6.40 63.60
C ARG A 17 33.46 6.37 62.99
N PHE A 18 32.86 5.19 62.83
CA PHE A 18 31.50 5.03 62.27
C PHE A 18 30.41 4.82 63.32
N LYS A 19 30.69 5.12 64.61
CA LYS A 19 29.76 4.93 65.74
C LYS A 19 29.06 3.55 65.73
N LEU A 20 29.81 2.45 65.55
CA LEU A 20 29.36 1.05 65.45
C LEU A 20 29.36 0.25 66.79
N GLY A 21 29.62 0.89 67.95
CA GLY A 21 29.57 0.26 69.29
C GLY A 21 28.17 0.11 69.94
N PRO A 22 27.96 -0.77 70.93
CA PRO A 22 26.63 -1.20 71.42
C PRO A 22 25.68 -0.10 71.95
N HIS A 23 26.15 1.11 72.25
CA HIS A 23 25.36 2.19 72.83
C HIS A 23 24.69 3.17 71.84
N TYR A 24 24.85 2.99 70.51
CA TYR A 24 24.26 3.88 69.48
C TYR A 24 23.11 3.23 68.69
N THR A 25 22.42 2.26 69.28
CA THR A 25 21.37 1.46 68.61
C THR A 25 20.19 2.30 68.11
N ILE A 26 19.74 3.30 68.88
CA ILE A 26 18.62 4.19 68.47
C ILE A 26 19.05 5.19 67.37
N GLU A 27 20.25 5.78 67.46
CA GLU A 27 20.79 6.66 66.41
C GLU A 27 20.98 5.90 65.08
N ARG A 28 21.46 4.65 65.12
CA ARG A 28 21.58 3.81 63.91
C ARG A 28 20.24 3.43 63.32
N PHE A 29 19.27 3.10 64.16
CA PHE A 29 17.92 2.83 63.69
C PHE A 29 17.35 4.06 62.97
N GLY A 30 17.51 5.26 63.54
CA GLY A 30 17.09 6.50 62.90
C GLY A 30 17.81 6.80 61.58
N VAL A 31 19.14 6.65 61.52
CA VAL A 31 19.92 6.88 60.28
C VAL A 31 19.61 5.83 59.21
N ILE A 32 19.47 4.56 59.58
CA ILE A 32 19.13 3.48 58.64
C ILE A 32 17.70 3.67 58.12
N VAL A 33 16.73 3.98 58.99
CA VAL A 33 15.34 4.24 58.58
C VAL A 33 15.25 5.50 57.71
N ALA A 34 15.99 6.57 58.04
CA ALA A 34 16.05 7.75 57.19
C ALA A 34 16.68 7.46 55.82
N ALA A 35 17.79 6.71 55.78
CA ALA A 35 18.45 6.31 54.52
C ALA A 35 17.55 5.39 53.67
N LEU A 36 16.84 4.46 54.30
CA LEU A 36 15.87 3.57 53.64
C LEU A 36 14.63 4.33 53.15
N SER A 37 14.18 5.36 53.88
CA SER A 37 13.03 6.18 53.49
C SER A 37 13.40 7.09 52.32
N LEU A 38 14.61 7.66 52.32
CA LEU A 38 15.10 8.50 51.24
C LEU A 38 15.35 7.69 49.96
N SER A 39 15.94 6.49 50.09
CA SER A 39 16.13 5.58 48.96
C SER A 39 14.80 5.03 48.45
N GLY A 40 13.86 4.71 49.33
CA GLY A 40 12.50 4.29 48.97
C GLY A 40 11.74 5.38 48.20
N ALA A 41 11.77 6.63 48.67
CA ALA A 41 11.16 7.76 47.97
C ALA A 41 11.81 8.02 46.60
N LEU A 42 13.12 7.83 46.49
CA LEU A 42 13.87 8.02 45.25
C LEU A 42 13.59 6.92 44.23
N VAL A 43 13.48 5.65 44.66
CA VAL A 43 13.07 4.53 43.80
C VAL A 43 11.62 4.66 43.36
N LEU A 44 10.71 5.06 44.26
CA LEU A 44 9.31 5.32 43.89
C LEU A 44 9.21 6.50 42.92
N GLY A 45 9.93 7.58 43.17
CA GLY A 45 10.01 8.73 42.26
C GLY A 45 10.55 8.37 40.88
N MET A 46 11.62 7.58 40.81
CA MET A 46 12.19 7.08 39.54
C MET A 46 11.24 6.12 38.82
N THR A 47 10.52 5.26 39.54
CA THR A 47 9.54 4.33 38.95
C THR A 47 8.34 5.09 38.38
N VAL A 48 7.81 6.06 39.13
CA VAL A 48 6.71 6.91 38.67
C VAL A 48 7.15 7.75 37.47
N TRP A 49 8.35 8.34 37.51
CA TRP A 49 8.89 9.11 36.39
C TRP A 49 9.16 8.24 35.15
N GLY A 50 9.66 7.02 35.35
CA GLY A 50 9.85 6.03 34.29
C GLY A 50 8.52 5.58 33.67
N ALA A 51 7.48 5.36 34.48
CA ALA A 51 6.15 5.00 33.99
C ALA A 51 5.47 6.16 33.25
N ILE A 52 5.62 7.40 33.73
CA ILE A 52 5.15 8.60 33.01
C ILE A 52 5.88 8.75 31.68
N ARG A 53 7.22 8.65 31.66
CA ARG A 53 7.98 8.74 30.41
C ARG A 53 7.69 7.59 29.44
N ALA A 54 7.47 6.38 29.93
CA ALA A 54 7.05 5.26 29.10
C ALA A 54 5.65 5.47 28.54
N GLY A 55 4.72 6.01 29.34
CA GLY A 55 3.40 6.42 28.89
C GLY A 55 3.45 7.54 27.84
N ASP A 56 4.26 8.57 28.07
CA ASP A 56 4.48 9.67 27.13
C ASP A 56 5.15 9.21 25.83
N ALA A 57 6.08 8.25 25.91
CA ALA A 57 6.71 7.65 24.73
C ALA A 57 5.70 6.83 23.91
N VAL A 58 4.89 6.00 24.57
CA VAL A 58 3.81 5.24 23.91
C VAL A 58 2.75 6.18 23.31
N LEU A 59 2.42 7.28 24.01
CA LEU A 59 1.56 8.34 23.50
C LEU A 59 2.16 9.03 22.28
N GLY A 60 3.45 9.38 22.35
CA GLY A 60 4.18 10.04 21.29
C GLY A 60 4.41 9.18 20.05
N GLU A 61 4.37 7.85 20.17
CA GLU A 61 4.57 6.92 19.05
C GLU A 61 3.25 6.40 18.44
N THR A 62 2.23 6.14 19.27
CA THR A 62 1.01 5.46 18.82
C THR A 62 0.00 6.44 18.28
N ALA A 63 -0.25 6.41 16.96
CA ALA A 63 -1.25 7.27 16.33
C ALA A 63 -2.67 6.69 16.33
N LEU A 64 -2.82 5.37 16.32
CA LEU A 64 -4.11 4.67 16.28
C LEU A 64 -4.17 3.63 17.41
N TYR A 65 -5.20 3.71 18.25
CA TYR A 65 -5.34 2.83 19.42
C TYR A 65 -6.33 1.69 19.22
N ASN A 66 -7.18 1.77 18.20
CA ASN A 66 -8.03 0.67 17.78
C ASN A 66 -8.10 0.61 16.25
N SER A 67 -7.71 -0.53 15.67
CA SER A 67 -7.71 -0.76 14.22
C SER A 67 -9.01 -1.33 13.69
N SER A 68 -10.00 -1.54 14.55
CA SER A 68 -11.34 -1.99 14.19
C SER A 68 -12.41 -1.29 15.00
N PHE A 69 -13.63 -1.35 14.48
CA PHE A 69 -14.82 -0.83 15.12
C PHE A 69 -16.00 -1.78 14.96
N VAL A 70 -16.94 -1.68 15.90
CA VAL A 70 -18.22 -2.37 15.87
C VAL A 70 -19.29 -1.36 16.26
N ALA A 71 -20.30 -1.19 15.42
CA ALA A 71 -21.43 -0.32 15.69
C ALA A 71 -22.30 -0.91 16.82
N SER A 72 -22.69 -0.08 17.77
CA SER A 72 -23.26 -0.55 19.04
C SER A 72 -24.62 -1.23 18.93
N ARG A 73 -25.50 -0.82 18.01
CA ARG A 73 -26.85 -1.39 17.91
C ARG A 73 -26.96 -2.45 16.82
N THR A 74 -26.26 -2.25 15.71
CA THR A 74 -26.38 -3.09 14.52
C THR A 74 -25.27 -4.13 14.42
N GLU A 75 -24.20 -3.98 15.19
CA GLU A 75 -22.96 -4.76 15.09
C GLU A 75 -22.33 -4.75 13.69
N VAL A 76 -22.61 -3.73 12.88
CA VAL A 76 -21.87 -3.50 11.65
C VAL A 76 -20.40 -3.28 12.00
N LYS A 77 -19.51 -3.95 11.27
CA LYS A 77 -18.07 -3.99 11.56
C LYS A 77 -17.25 -3.34 10.47
N GLY A 78 -16.07 -2.90 10.86
CA GLY A 78 -15.08 -2.41 9.94
C GLY A 78 -13.72 -2.26 10.58
N ASN A 79 -12.77 -1.87 9.73
CA ASN A 79 -11.40 -1.59 10.11
C ASN A 79 -11.13 -0.08 10.01
N VAL A 80 -10.15 0.38 10.76
CA VAL A 80 -9.64 1.75 10.71
C VAL A 80 -8.24 1.68 10.12
N GLU A 81 -8.04 2.37 9.01
CA GLU A 81 -6.73 2.54 8.38
C GLU A 81 -5.82 3.38 9.30
N PRO A 82 -4.49 3.35 9.10
CA PRO A 82 -3.58 4.20 9.86
C PRO A 82 -4.02 5.67 9.85
N VAL A 83 -3.76 6.40 10.94
CA VAL A 83 -4.03 7.84 10.99
C VAL A 83 -3.08 8.53 10.04
N TYR A 84 -3.65 9.25 9.07
CA TYR A 84 -2.89 10.02 8.10
C TYR A 84 -2.78 11.48 8.54
N VAL A 85 -1.66 12.14 8.25
CA VAL A 85 -1.42 13.56 8.55
C VAL A 85 -0.72 14.28 7.40
N ASN A 86 -0.86 15.61 7.34
CA ASN A 86 -0.06 16.45 6.46
C ASN A 86 1.33 16.74 7.05
N MET A 87 2.20 17.38 6.27
CA MET A 87 3.57 17.74 6.73
C MET A 87 3.58 18.60 7.98
N ASP A 88 2.68 19.59 8.06
CA ASP A 88 2.62 20.56 9.17
C ASP A 88 1.93 19.99 10.42
N ARG A 89 1.31 18.80 10.32
CA ARG A 89 0.53 18.15 11.38
C ARG A 89 -0.56 19.05 11.97
N ASP A 90 -1.23 19.80 11.09
CA ASP A 90 -2.43 20.56 11.38
C ASP A 90 -3.68 19.94 10.74
N ARG A 91 -3.50 18.93 9.88
CA ARG A 91 -4.57 18.13 9.28
C ARG A 91 -4.35 16.64 9.45
N ALA A 92 -5.44 15.95 9.74
CA ALA A 92 -5.44 14.50 9.87
C ALA A 92 -6.64 13.88 9.16
N LEU A 93 -6.45 12.68 8.63
CA LEU A 93 -7.51 11.84 8.09
C LEU A 93 -7.58 10.54 8.89
N VAL A 94 -8.78 10.24 9.38
CA VAL A 94 -9.15 8.93 9.88
C VAL A 94 -10.02 8.27 8.83
N LEU A 95 -9.52 7.20 8.22
CA LEU A 95 -10.23 6.48 7.18
C LEU A 95 -10.72 5.13 7.72
N MET A 96 -12.01 4.88 7.59
CA MET A 96 -12.68 3.67 8.01
C MET A 96 -13.11 2.87 6.80
N LYS A 97 -13.01 1.54 6.88
CA LYS A 97 -13.48 0.59 5.88
C LYS A 97 -14.48 -0.38 6.50
N PHE A 98 -15.73 -0.32 6.06
CA PHE A 98 -16.76 -1.29 6.41
C PHE A 98 -16.44 -2.66 5.80
N GLU A 99 -16.64 -3.73 6.57
CA GLU A 99 -16.43 -5.11 6.07
C GLU A 99 -17.38 -5.42 4.91
N THR A 100 -18.62 -4.94 5.00
CA THR A 100 -19.64 -5.08 3.96
C THR A 100 -20.07 -3.69 3.49
N PRO A 101 -19.63 -3.23 2.31
CA PRO A 101 -19.94 -1.88 1.81
C PRO A 101 -21.43 -1.56 1.72
N SER A 102 -22.30 -2.55 1.48
CA SER A 102 -23.75 -2.32 1.43
C SER A 102 -24.40 -2.02 2.79
N GLN A 103 -23.67 -2.14 3.89
CA GLN A 103 -24.14 -1.86 5.25
C GLN A 103 -23.79 -0.43 5.72
N MET A 104 -23.14 0.38 4.86
CA MET A 104 -22.90 1.79 5.15
C MET A 104 -23.92 2.68 4.43
N SER A 105 -24.24 3.84 5.01
CA SER A 105 -24.83 4.94 4.22
C SER A 105 -23.75 5.58 3.33
N SER A 106 -24.13 5.84 2.07
CA SER A 106 -23.33 6.59 1.10
C SER A 106 -23.44 8.11 1.25
N ASN A 107 -24.32 8.60 2.14
CA ASN A 107 -24.46 10.03 2.42
C ASN A 107 -23.72 10.41 3.72
N ALA A 108 -22.77 11.33 3.63
CA ALA A 108 -22.02 11.86 4.77
C ALA A 108 -22.91 12.54 5.81
N GLU A 109 -24.04 13.13 5.40
CA GLU A 109 -25.00 13.77 6.33
C GLU A 109 -25.74 12.78 7.22
N ASP A 110 -25.81 11.50 6.84
CA ASP A 110 -26.38 10.45 7.69
C ASP A 110 -25.46 10.09 8.87
N TYR A 111 -24.28 10.71 8.96
CA TYR A 111 -23.35 10.53 10.07
C TYR A 111 -23.18 11.81 10.88
N TYR A 112 -22.73 11.62 12.11
CA TYR A 112 -22.35 12.68 13.02
C TYR A 112 -21.12 12.27 13.81
N VAL A 113 -20.16 13.17 13.96
CA VAL A 113 -18.94 12.91 14.74
C VAL A 113 -18.90 13.83 15.95
N TYR A 114 -18.74 13.23 17.13
CA TYR A 114 -18.49 13.93 18.37
C TYR A 114 -17.07 13.61 18.86
N GLY A 115 -16.26 14.64 19.06
CA GLY A 115 -14.86 14.52 19.46
C GLY A 115 -14.57 15.07 20.86
N THR A 116 -13.82 14.32 21.67
CA THR A 116 -13.33 14.76 22.98
C THR A 116 -11.87 14.39 23.18
N GLY A 117 -11.19 15.08 24.11
CA GLY A 117 -9.94 14.56 24.68
C GLY A 117 -10.20 13.30 25.51
N ILE A 118 -9.13 12.60 25.90
CA ILE A 118 -9.20 11.50 26.86
C ILE A 118 -8.12 11.72 27.94
N ASP A 119 -8.53 11.68 29.20
CA ASP A 119 -7.62 11.71 30.36
C ASP A 119 -7.41 10.30 30.91
N GLY A 120 -6.16 9.93 31.23
CA GLY A 120 -5.84 8.64 31.86
C GLY A 120 -5.59 7.47 30.90
N GLY A 121 -5.23 7.75 29.63
CA GLY A 121 -4.91 6.74 28.62
C GLY A 121 -6.12 6.34 27.76
N SER A 122 -5.97 5.37 26.84
CA SER A 122 -7.00 5.06 25.81
C SER A 122 -8.35 4.59 26.36
N GLY A 123 -8.37 3.97 27.55
CA GLY A 123 -9.59 3.59 28.28
C GLY A 123 -10.13 4.68 29.21
N GLY A 124 -9.52 5.87 29.21
CA GLY A 124 -9.86 6.99 30.07
C GLY A 124 -11.19 7.66 29.77
N GLY A 125 -11.60 8.56 30.67
CA GLY A 125 -12.85 9.32 30.56
C GLY A 125 -12.74 10.51 29.60
N PRO A 126 -13.88 11.09 29.16
CA PRO A 126 -13.89 12.22 28.25
C PRO A 126 -13.31 13.47 28.93
N ALA A 127 -12.33 14.08 28.27
CA ALA A 127 -11.68 15.32 28.66
C ALA A 127 -11.93 16.43 27.62
N LYS A 128 -11.54 17.65 27.96
CA LYS A 128 -11.51 18.76 27.01
C LYS A 128 -10.33 18.59 26.06
N LEU A 129 -10.53 18.95 24.79
CA LEU A 129 -9.43 19.05 23.84
C LEU A 129 -8.54 20.23 24.22
N GLN A 130 -7.23 20.02 24.28
CA GLN A 130 -6.27 21.08 24.58
C GLN A 130 -6.24 22.20 23.53
N LYS A 131 -6.63 21.88 22.28
CA LYS A 131 -6.71 22.83 21.17
C LYS A 131 -8.05 22.71 20.44
N PRO A 132 -8.59 23.81 19.88
CA PRO A 132 -9.78 23.75 19.03
C PRO A 132 -9.54 22.87 17.79
N LEU A 133 -10.57 22.12 17.41
CA LEU A 133 -10.59 21.31 16.20
C LEU A 133 -11.80 21.67 15.36
N ALA A 134 -11.64 21.61 14.05
CA ALA A 134 -12.71 21.56 13.07
C ALA A 134 -12.65 20.20 12.35
N GLY A 135 -13.71 19.86 11.62
CA GLY A 135 -13.70 18.61 10.86
C GLY A 135 -14.83 18.49 9.86
N ALA A 136 -14.67 17.49 9.00
CA ALA A 136 -15.62 17.14 7.97
C ALA A 136 -15.67 15.61 7.81
N ILE A 137 -16.86 15.11 7.49
CA ILE A 137 -17.12 13.70 7.17
C ILE A 137 -17.18 13.57 5.66
N TYR A 138 -16.54 12.53 5.14
CA TYR A 138 -16.52 12.16 3.73
C TYR A 138 -17.09 10.76 3.59
N SER A 139 -18.14 10.59 2.80
CA SER A 139 -18.57 9.26 2.37
C SER A 139 -18.11 9.05 0.93
N PHE A 140 -17.36 7.98 0.66
CA PHE A 140 -16.81 7.69 -0.66
C PHE A 140 -17.78 6.82 -1.48
N GLY A 141 -19.06 7.18 -1.45
CA GLY A 141 -20.14 6.42 -2.10
C GLY A 141 -20.28 5.00 -1.55
N ASN A 142 -20.49 4.03 -2.43
CA ASN A 142 -20.68 2.62 -2.07
C ASN A 142 -19.37 1.82 -1.99
N THR A 143 -18.22 2.49 -1.88
CA THR A 143 -16.91 1.80 -1.83
C THR A 143 -16.63 1.10 -0.50
N GLY A 144 -17.45 1.36 0.52
CA GLY A 144 -17.21 0.85 1.89
C GLY A 144 -16.33 1.77 2.72
N TYR A 145 -15.90 2.92 2.19
CA TYR A 145 -15.02 3.85 2.90
C TYR A 145 -15.76 5.07 3.44
N LEU A 146 -15.47 5.42 4.69
CA LEU A 146 -15.90 6.63 5.38
C LEU A 146 -14.67 7.35 5.95
N GLY A 147 -14.50 8.63 5.61
CA GLY A 147 -13.37 9.46 6.05
C GLY A 147 -13.81 10.54 7.03
N ILE A 148 -12.97 10.83 8.02
CA ILE A 148 -13.10 12.00 8.88
C ILE A 148 -11.82 12.80 8.73
N VAL A 149 -11.93 14.02 8.20
CA VAL A 149 -10.82 14.97 8.18
C VAL A 149 -10.94 15.89 9.39
N LEU A 150 -9.84 16.06 10.10
CA LEU A 150 -9.69 16.93 11.25
C LEU A 150 -8.74 18.07 10.88
N GLU A 151 -9.08 19.28 11.30
CA GLU A 151 -8.26 20.49 11.14
C GLU A 151 -7.99 21.11 12.51
N ALA A 152 -6.73 21.39 12.79
CA ALA A 152 -6.24 22.01 14.00
C ALA A 152 -5.39 23.23 13.61
N PRO A 153 -5.95 24.46 13.56
CA PRO A 153 -5.24 25.64 13.04
C PRO A 153 -3.87 25.91 13.69
N ASP A 154 -3.71 25.53 14.96
CA ASP A 154 -2.45 25.67 15.71
C ASP A 154 -1.63 24.36 15.78
N GLY A 155 -1.93 23.37 14.95
CA GLY A 155 -1.38 22.01 14.97
C GLY A 155 -1.96 21.12 16.07
N PHE A 156 -1.94 19.80 15.89
CA PHE A 156 -2.48 18.88 16.91
C PHE A 156 -1.67 18.90 18.21
N ALA A 157 -2.38 18.92 19.35
CA ALA A 157 -1.75 18.70 20.65
C ALA A 157 -1.37 17.21 20.82
N PRO A 158 -0.30 16.89 21.56
CA PRO A 158 0.07 15.51 21.91
C PRO A 158 -0.92 14.96 22.94
N GLN A 159 -2.12 14.61 22.48
CA GLN A 159 -3.22 14.12 23.30
C GLN A 159 -3.99 13.03 22.57
N LEU A 160 -4.67 12.19 23.36
CA LEU A 160 -5.63 11.23 22.81
C LEU A 160 -6.94 11.94 22.48
N ILE A 161 -7.46 11.66 21.29
CA ILE A 161 -8.75 12.14 20.81
C ILE A 161 -9.67 10.94 20.66
N ASN A 162 -10.81 10.98 21.35
CA ASN A 162 -11.92 10.09 21.13
C ASN A 162 -12.83 10.66 20.04
N LEU A 163 -12.97 9.96 18.92
CA LEU A 163 -14.00 10.20 17.92
C LEU A 163 -15.13 9.20 18.12
N THR A 164 -16.29 9.69 18.55
CA THR A 164 -17.54 8.92 18.53
C THR A 164 -18.27 9.21 17.23
N VAL A 165 -18.32 8.21 16.36
CA VAL A 165 -19.00 8.28 15.07
C VAL A 165 -20.37 7.66 15.24
N ARG A 166 -21.41 8.44 14.94
CA ARG A 166 -22.81 8.06 15.10
C ARG A 166 -23.49 8.03 13.74
N ALA A 167 -24.21 6.96 13.44
CA ALA A 167 -25.17 6.95 12.35
C ALA A 167 -26.49 7.57 12.85
N ARG A 168 -27.03 8.53 12.09
CA ARG A 168 -28.32 9.19 12.40
C ARG A 168 -29.51 8.27 12.20
N LYS A 169 -29.33 7.26 11.36
CA LYS A 169 -30.25 6.14 11.15
C LYS A 169 -29.47 4.86 11.43
N GLU A 170 -30.15 3.85 11.95
CA GLU A 170 -29.53 2.54 12.15
C GLU A 170 -29.03 2.01 10.81
N LEU A 171 -27.78 1.56 10.77
CA LEU A 171 -27.13 1.11 9.55
C LEU A 171 -27.76 -0.17 8.99
N MET A 172 -28.26 -1.01 9.90
CA MET A 172 -28.93 -2.28 9.66
C MET A 172 -30.02 -2.49 10.72
N THR A 173 -30.71 -3.64 10.68
CA THR A 173 -31.64 -4.03 11.74
C THR A 173 -30.91 -4.11 13.08
N PRO A 174 -31.38 -3.40 14.12
CA PRO A 174 -30.75 -3.41 15.43
C PRO A 174 -30.93 -4.75 16.11
N LYS A 175 -29.96 -5.13 16.94
CA LYS A 175 -30.07 -6.30 17.80
C LYS A 175 -30.85 -5.98 19.06
N ASN A 176 -31.48 -7.02 19.63
CA ASN A 176 -32.24 -6.93 20.88
C ASN A 176 -31.36 -6.50 22.08
N GLN A 177 -30.04 -6.72 22.02
CA GLN A 177 -29.07 -6.30 23.03
C GLN A 177 -27.95 -5.49 22.37
N PRO A 178 -27.87 -4.17 22.61
CA PRO A 178 -26.79 -3.34 22.11
C PRO A 178 -25.43 -3.70 22.73
N ASN A 179 -24.37 -3.65 21.93
CA ASN A 179 -22.99 -3.75 22.38
C ASN A 179 -22.51 -2.39 22.95
N ALA A 180 -22.79 -2.17 24.23
CA ALA A 180 -22.46 -0.93 24.95
C ALA A 180 -21.62 -1.16 26.23
N ALA A 181 -20.99 -2.34 26.36
CA ALA A 181 -20.21 -2.68 27.55
C ALA A 181 -19.04 -1.71 27.76
N GLY A 182 -19.00 -1.03 28.91
CA GLY A 182 -17.98 -0.03 29.22
C GLY A 182 -18.12 1.31 28.49
N MET A 183 -19.25 1.54 27.80
CA MET A 183 -19.53 2.78 27.07
C MET A 183 -20.68 3.56 27.72
N ASP A 184 -20.84 4.82 27.34
CA ASP A 184 -21.91 5.65 27.88
C ASP A 184 -23.31 5.23 27.38
N LYS A 185 -24.36 5.78 28.00
CA LYS A 185 -25.76 5.44 27.68
C LYS A 185 -26.13 5.73 26.22
N SER A 186 -25.45 6.65 25.55
CA SER A 186 -25.78 7.00 24.17
C SER A 186 -25.48 5.87 23.18
N PHE A 187 -24.59 4.92 23.53
CA PHE A 187 -24.34 3.70 22.74
C PHE A 187 -25.50 2.69 22.78
N ILE A 188 -26.39 2.81 23.76
CA ILE A 188 -27.64 2.03 23.84
C ILE A 188 -28.71 2.69 22.96
N GLU A 189 -28.76 4.03 22.95
CA GLU A 189 -29.78 4.81 22.28
C GLU A 189 -29.52 4.97 20.77
N HIS A 190 -28.25 5.08 20.38
CA HIS A 190 -27.83 5.34 19.00
C HIS A 190 -26.91 4.25 18.49
N ASP A 191 -26.91 4.07 17.17
CA ASP A 191 -25.96 3.18 16.49
C ASP A 191 -24.67 3.95 16.23
N GLN A 192 -23.64 3.65 17.01
CA GLN A 192 -22.40 4.42 17.01
C GLN A 192 -21.19 3.57 17.41
N TRP A 193 -20.01 4.05 17.07
CA TRP A 193 -18.75 3.40 17.41
C TRP A 193 -17.69 4.44 17.80
N ARG A 194 -16.61 3.93 18.39
CA ARG A 194 -15.53 4.73 18.96
C ARG A 194 -14.22 4.48 18.22
N ILE A 195 -13.50 5.55 17.93
CA ILE A 195 -12.13 5.51 17.40
C ILE A 195 -11.25 6.41 18.25
N VAL A 196 -10.11 5.90 18.68
CA VAL A 196 -9.15 6.63 19.51
C VAL A 196 -7.86 6.83 18.73
N ILE A 197 -7.48 8.10 18.59
CA ILE A 197 -6.34 8.53 17.78
C ILE A 197 -5.44 9.51 18.53
N ASN A 198 -4.20 9.63 18.07
CA ASN A 198 -3.30 10.74 18.38
C ASN A 198 -2.61 11.21 17.08
N PRO A 199 -3.14 12.24 16.40
CA PRO A 199 -2.55 12.73 15.16
C PRO A 199 -1.16 13.37 15.35
N ALA A 200 -0.83 13.81 16.57
CA ALA A 200 0.49 14.37 16.86
C ALA A 200 1.57 13.27 17.03
N ALA A 201 1.20 11.99 17.09
CA ALA A 201 2.14 10.90 17.28
C ALA A 201 3.03 10.67 16.05
N SER A 202 4.27 10.24 16.28
CA SER A 202 5.26 9.95 15.24
C SER A 202 4.85 8.77 14.34
N GLY A 203 4.03 7.84 14.84
CA GLY A 203 3.45 6.74 14.06
C GLY A 203 2.32 7.12 13.11
N ALA A 204 1.92 8.40 13.05
CA ALA A 204 0.99 8.89 12.03
C ALA A 204 1.67 8.90 10.66
N VAL A 205 0.94 8.51 9.62
CA VAL A 205 1.48 8.33 8.26
C VAL A 205 1.28 9.61 7.47
N HIS A 206 2.32 10.12 6.82
CA HIS A 206 2.17 11.27 5.92
C HIS A 206 1.31 10.90 4.70
N LEU A 207 0.34 11.76 4.37
CA LEU A 207 -0.50 11.62 3.18
C LEU A 207 -0.49 12.93 2.39
N ALA A 208 0.12 12.89 1.21
CA ALA A 208 0.31 14.07 0.35
C ALA A 208 -0.99 14.80 -0.03
N ALA A 209 -2.12 14.07 -0.12
CA ALA A 209 -3.43 14.69 -0.36
C ALA A 209 -3.82 15.72 0.71
N LEU A 210 -3.28 15.61 1.93
CA LEU A 210 -3.56 16.53 3.03
C LEU A 210 -2.63 17.75 3.04
N ASP A 211 -1.66 17.87 2.14
CA ASP A 211 -0.71 18.99 2.15
C ASP A 211 -1.25 20.25 1.43
N SER A 212 -2.35 20.15 0.68
CA SER A 212 -2.92 21.25 -0.12
C SER A 212 -3.48 22.39 0.75
N GLU A 213 -3.49 23.65 0.33
CA GLU A 213 -4.02 24.75 1.20
C GLU A 213 -5.51 24.65 1.55
N HIS A 214 -6.25 23.78 0.88
CA HIS A 214 -7.68 23.59 1.06
C HIS A 214 -7.98 22.17 1.50
N LEU A 215 -9.17 21.94 2.05
CA LEU A 215 -9.64 20.57 2.29
C LEU A 215 -9.65 19.80 0.95
N PRO A 216 -8.96 18.66 0.86
CA PRO A 216 -8.86 17.91 -0.39
C PRO A 216 -10.23 17.38 -0.82
N ALA A 217 -10.38 17.25 -2.13
CA ALA A 217 -11.56 16.62 -2.71
C ALA A 217 -11.63 15.13 -2.32
N PRO A 218 -12.83 14.54 -2.21
CA PRO A 218 -12.98 13.14 -1.83
C PRO A 218 -12.18 12.18 -2.75
N GLU A 219 -12.21 12.40 -4.06
CA GLU A 219 -11.46 11.60 -5.03
C GLU A 219 -9.94 11.71 -4.81
N GLU A 220 -9.43 12.87 -4.39
CA GLU A 220 -8.01 13.03 -4.10
C GLU A 220 -7.61 12.26 -2.83
N ILE A 221 -8.42 12.33 -1.78
CA ILE A 221 -8.22 11.51 -0.59
C ILE A 221 -8.21 10.02 -0.96
N PHE A 222 -9.20 9.58 -1.72
CA PHE A 222 -9.34 8.17 -2.11
C PHE A 222 -8.16 7.70 -2.97
N ALA A 223 -7.73 8.53 -3.93
CA ALA A 223 -6.59 8.22 -4.79
C ALA A 223 -5.30 7.99 -3.98
N TYR A 224 -4.99 8.87 -3.03
CA TYR A 224 -3.76 8.75 -2.24
C TYR A 224 -3.84 7.71 -1.12
N ALA A 225 -4.98 7.60 -0.43
CA ALA A 225 -5.10 6.72 0.74
C ALA A 225 -5.43 5.27 0.35
N VAL A 226 -6.20 5.05 -0.72
CA VAL A 226 -6.73 3.73 -1.10
C VAL A 226 -6.08 3.21 -2.38
N THR A 227 -6.10 4.00 -3.45
CA THR A 227 -5.68 3.55 -4.78
C THR A 227 -4.16 3.47 -4.92
N TRP A 228 -3.42 4.41 -4.33
CA TRP A 228 -1.97 4.57 -4.54
C TRP A 228 -1.17 3.27 -4.34
N ARG A 229 -1.37 2.57 -3.22
CA ARG A 229 -0.63 1.33 -2.93
C ARG A 229 -1.01 0.20 -3.86
N GLN A 230 -2.28 0.12 -4.26
CA GLN A 230 -2.77 -0.91 -5.19
C GLN A 230 -2.21 -0.68 -6.58
N GLU A 231 -2.25 0.57 -7.05
CA GLU A 231 -1.66 0.96 -8.32
C GLU A 231 -0.14 0.74 -8.32
N GLN A 232 0.57 1.15 -7.27
CA GLN A 232 2.02 0.94 -7.16
C GLN A 232 2.39 -0.55 -7.25
N ALA A 233 1.66 -1.42 -6.55
CA ALA A 233 1.87 -2.87 -6.62
C ALA A 233 1.60 -3.42 -8.03
N LYS A 234 0.53 -2.94 -8.68
CA LYS A 234 0.17 -3.34 -10.06
C LYS A 234 1.21 -2.86 -11.07
N ARG A 235 1.71 -1.63 -10.94
CA ARG A 235 2.81 -1.07 -11.74
C ARG A 235 4.10 -1.89 -11.59
N GLN A 236 4.44 -2.32 -10.38
CA GLN A 236 5.59 -3.21 -10.16
C GLN A 236 5.42 -4.55 -10.90
N ALA A 237 4.21 -5.13 -10.87
CA ALA A 237 3.92 -6.36 -11.58
C ALA A 237 4.01 -6.19 -13.11
N LEU A 238 3.45 -5.10 -13.64
CA LEU A 238 3.54 -4.74 -15.06
C LEU A 238 5.00 -4.51 -15.50
N ASP A 239 5.82 -3.87 -14.66
CA ASP A 239 7.24 -3.63 -14.95
C ASP A 239 8.02 -4.94 -15.07
N ARG A 240 7.87 -5.86 -14.10
CA ARG A 240 8.47 -7.19 -14.15
C ARG A 240 8.03 -7.96 -15.39
N LYS A 241 6.73 -7.91 -15.72
CA LYS A 241 6.18 -8.61 -16.89
C LYS A 241 6.77 -8.11 -18.21
N LEU A 242 7.03 -6.81 -18.34
CA LEU A 242 7.71 -6.25 -19.50
C LEU A 242 9.18 -6.67 -19.59
N ALA A 243 9.88 -6.80 -18.45
CA ALA A 243 11.23 -7.35 -18.42
C ALA A 243 11.26 -8.83 -18.84
N ASP A 244 10.28 -9.62 -18.39
CA ASP A 244 10.12 -11.03 -18.79
C ASP A 244 9.79 -11.15 -20.28
N MET A 245 8.89 -10.29 -20.80
CA MET A 245 8.58 -10.20 -22.23
C MET A 245 9.82 -9.88 -23.06
N LYS A 246 10.61 -8.87 -22.65
CA LYS A 246 11.87 -8.51 -23.32
C LYS A 246 12.85 -9.68 -23.35
N THR A 247 12.91 -10.45 -22.26
CA THR A 247 13.74 -11.66 -22.18
C THR A 247 13.29 -12.72 -23.18
N GLN A 248 11.98 -12.98 -23.32
CA GLN A 248 11.48 -13.94 -24.30
C GLN A 248 11.70 -13.48 -25.74
N LEU A 249 11.45 -12.21 -26.06
CA LEU A 249 11.72 -11.67 -27.40
C LEU A 249 13.21 -11.74 -27.77
N THR A 250 14.10 -11.49 -26.80
CA THR A 250 15.56 -11.67 -26.99
C THR A 250 15.89 -13.13 -27.28
N ARG A 251 15.28 -14.09 -26.56
CA ARG A 251 15.46 -15.52 -26.83
C ARG A 251 14.95 -15.91 -28.22
N ILE A 252 13.77 -15.42 -28.62
CA ILE A 252 13.19 -15.64 -29.94
C ILE A 252 14.12 -15.12 -31.04
N SER A 253 14.69 -13.92 -30.87
CA SER A 253 15.69 -13.35 -31.78
C SER A 253 16.96 -14.21 -31.89
N ASN A 254 17.47 -14.70 -30.75
CA ASN A 254 18.63 -15.59 -30.72
C ASN A 254 18.34 -16.92 -31.43
N PHE A 255 17.18 -17.56 -31.17
CA PHE A 255 16.79 -18.78 -31.88
C PHE A 255 16.59 -18.54 -33.37
N THR A 256 16.06 -17.38 -33.76
CA THR A 256 15.96 -16.97 -35.17
C THR A 256 17.33 -16.91 -35.85
N SER A 257 18.33 -16.35 -35.16
CA SER A 257 19.70 -16.33 -35.65
C SER A 257 20.31 -17.74 -35.74
N MET A 258 20.05 -18.61 -34.76
CA MET A 258 20.51 -20.00 -34.78
C MET A 258 19.86 -20.82 -35.90
N MET A 259 18.58 -20.61 -36.20
CA MET A 259 17.88 -21.25 -37.32
C MET A 259 18.54 -20.90 -38.65
N ALA A 260 18.96 -19.64 -38.83
CA ALA A 260 19.68 -19.23 -40.02
C ALA A 260 21.07 -19.89 -40.16
N GLN A 261 21.72 -20.26 -39.05
CA GLN A 261 23.06 -20.85 -39.04
C GLN A 261 23.06 -22.39 -39.03
N THR A 262 21.97 -23.02 -38.60
CA THR A 262 21.87 -24.47 -38.43
C THR A 262 21.32 -25.11 -39.70
N SER A 263 22.11 -25.97 -40.33
CA SER A 263 21.64 -26.80 -41.45
C SER A 263 21.95 -28.26 -41.21
N VAL A 264 21.01 -29.12 -41.59
CA VAL A 264 21.16 -30.58 -41.49
C VAL A 264 20.77 -31.24 -42.80
N ARG A 265 21.16 -32.50 -42.97
CA ARG A 265 20.70 -33.31 -44.10
C ARG A 265 19.31 -33.85 -43.79
N VAL A 266 18.37 -33.70 -44.73
CA VAL A 266 17.02 -34.28 -44.65
C VAL A 266 16.73 -35.02 -45.94
N GLY A 267 16.65 -36.35 -45.86
CA GLY A 267 16.49 -37.19 -47.05
C GLY A 267 17.55 -36.93 -48.13
N PRO A 268 17.17 -36.56 -49.37
CA PRO A 268 18.11 -36.25 -50.44
C PRO A 268 18.77 -34.87 -50.31
N ASP A 269 18.18 -33.95 -49.54
CA ASP A 269 18.64 -32.56 -49.46
C ASP A 269 19.82 -32.44 -48.48
N PRO A 270 21.02 -31.98 -48.94
CA PRO A 270 22.23 -31.98 -48.12
C PRO A 270 22.28 -30.84 -47.09
N SER A 271 21.48 -29.78 -47.26
CA SER A 271 21.47 -28.61 -46.39
C SER A 271 20.06 -28.03 -46.28
N VAL A 272 19.33 -28.47 -45.26
CA VAL A 272 17.98 -28.00 -44.92
C VAL A 272 18.04 -27.24 -43.60
N ARG A 273 17.36 -26.10 -43.54
CA ARG A 273 17.27 -25.23 -42.36
C ARG A 273 15.82 -25.05 -41.94
N LEU A 274 15.61 -24.76 -40.66
CA LEU A 274 14.32 -24.31 -40.16
C LEU A 274 14.13 -22.83 -40.53
N LEU A 275 12.97 -22.48 -41.04
CA LEU A 275 12.59 -21.09 -41.30
C LEU A 275 11.70 -20.58 -40.17
N PRO A 276 11.74 -19.27 -39.84
CA PRO A 276 10.84 -18.68 -38.85
C PRO A 276 9.37 -18.94 -39.23
N PRO A 277 8.50 -19.28 -38.27
CA PRO A 277 7.09 -19.44 -38.53
C PRO A 277 6.44 -18.10 -38.88
N ALA A 278 5.34 -18.13 -39.63
CA ALA A 278 4.46 -16.97 -39.75
C ALA A 278 3.77 -16.74 -38.41
N LEU A 279 3.81 -15.49 -37.91
CA LEU A 279 3.25 -15.12 -36.62
C LEU A 279 1.84 -14.57 -36.79
N PRO A 280 0.95 -14.75 -35.80
CA PRO A 280 -0.35 -14.11 -35.81
C PRO A 280 -0.20 -12.58 -35.60
N PRO A 281 -1.13 -11.76 -36.13
CA PRO A 281 -1.03 -10.30 -36.07
C PRO A 281 -0.86 -9.76 -34.66
N GLU A 282 -1.40 -10.44 -33.66
CA GLU A 282 -1.34 -10.06 -32.25
C GLU A 282 0.06 -10.16 -31.64
N ILE A 283 1.07 -10.72 -32.32
CA ILE A 283 2.47 -10.65 -31.84
C ILE A 283 3.48 -10.28 -32.92
N GLU A 284 3.03 -10.17 -34.17
CA GLU A 284 3.91 -9.89 -35.28
C GLU A 284 4.51 -8.49 -35.13
N GLY A 285 5.84 -8.41 -35.14
CA GLY A 285 6.57 -7.14 -35.03
C GLY A 285 6.69 -6.57 -33.61
N ASP A 286 6.27 -7.31 -32.58
CA ASP A 286 6.37 -6.85 -31.21
C ASP A 286 7.81 -6.56 -30.77
N ALA A 287 7.99 -5.46 -30.03
CA ALA A 287 9.27 -5.09 -29.44
C ALA A 287 9.11 -4.43 -28.07
N ILE A 288 10.04 -4.71 -27.15
CA ILE A 288 10.19 -3.92 -25.92
C ILE A 288 11.32 -2.91 -26.10
N THR A 289 10.97 -1.62 -26.13
CA THR A 289 11.93 -0.50 -26.14
C THR A 289 12.13 0.05 -24.73
N GLY A 290 13.02 1.03 -24.57
CA GLY A 290 13.33 1.64 -23.28
C GLY A 290 14.55 1.03 -22.59
N ILE A 291 14.83 1.56 -21.39
CA ILE A 291 16.09 1.41 -20.66
C ILE A 291 15.86 0.54 -19.42
N ASP A 292 16.80 -0.37 -19.14
CA ASP A 292 16.75 -1.22 -17.95
C ASP A 292 17.04 -0.42 -16.66
N SER A 293 16.57 -0.92 -15.53
CA SER A 293 16.68 -0.26 -14.23
C SER A 293 18.12 -0.01 -13.77
N ALA A 294 19.09 -0.84 -14.18
CA ALA A 294 20.50 -0.63 -13.85
C ALA A 294 21.06 0.58 -14.61
N THR A 295 20.73 0.71 -15.88
CA THR A 295 21.11 1.87 -16.69
C THR A 295 20.40 3.14 -16.21
N VAL A 296 19.10 3.06 -15.86
CA VAL A 296 18.38 4.20 -15.25
C VAL A 296 19.08 4.64 -13.95
N ARG A 297 19.56 3.70 -13.12
CA ARG A 297 20.32 4.01 -11.90
C ARG A 297 21.57 4.81 -12.21
N THR A 298 22.36 4.37 -13.16
CA THR A 298 23.58 5.07 -13.57
C THR A 298 23.25 6.49 -14.05
N MET A 299 22.22 6.65 -14.89
CA MET A 299 21.82 7.97 -15.40
C MET A 299 21.35 8.93 -14.29
N LEU A 300 20.63 8.42 -13.27
CA LEU A 300 20.22 9.24 -12.12
C LEU A 300 21.40 9.68 -11.24
N LEU A 301 22.53 8.97 -11.27
CA LEU A 301 23.76 9.39 -10.59
C LEU A 301 24.52 10.47 -11.37
N GLU A 302 24.36 10.49 -12.70
CA GLU A 302 25.07 11.40 -13.61
C GLU A 302 24.31 12.70 -13.89
N GLY A 303 22.99 12.72 -13.65
CA GLY A 303 22.18 13.90 -13.92
C GLY A 303 20.74 13.81 -13.44
N PRO A 304 19.97 14.90 -13.63
CA PRO A 304 18.58 14.96 -13.21
C PRO A 304 17.68 14.01 -14.00
N ALA A 305 16.61 13.53 -13.35
CA ALA A 305 15.66 12.56 -13.89
C ALA A 305 14.92 13.05 -15.16
N ASP A 306 14.82 14.36 -15.36
CA ASP A 306 14.19 15.01 -16.51
C ASP A 306 14.98 14.85 -17.83
N ARG A 307 16.19 14.31 -17.78
CA ARG A 307 16.99 13.97 -18.97
C ARG A 307 16.83 12.52 -19.42
N ILE A 308 16.19 11.68 -18.61
CA ILE A 308 16.08 10.24 -18.85
C ILE A 308 14.82 9.96 -19.67
N GLU A 309 15.00 9.33 -20.84
CA GLU A 309 13.89 8.93 -21.70
C GLU A 309 12.95 7.96 -20.97
N GLY A 310 11.65 8.19 -21.10
CA GLY A 310 10.62 7.44 -20.38
C GLY A 310 10.43 7.85 -18.92
N ILE A 311 11.24 8.77 -18.37
CA ILE A 311 11.02 9.40 -17.04
C ILE A 311 10.65 10.87 -17.17
N LYS A 312 11.27 11.59 -18.11
CA LYS A 312 11.12 13.03 -18.30
C LYS A 312 9.66 13.50 -18.48
N ASP A 313 8.83 12.68 -19.12
CA ASP A 313 7.46 13.02 -19.50
C ASP A 313 6.42 12.54 -18.47
N LYS A 314 6.86 11.88 -17.38
CA LYS A 314 5.96 11.37 -16.34
C LYS A 314 5.31 12.50 -15.54
N THR A 315 4.01 12.36 -15.29
CA THR A 315 3.32 13.20 -14.31
C THR A 315 3.98 13.11 -12.93
N PRO A 316 3.84 14.12 -12.06
CA PRO A 316 4.36 14.07 -10.70
C PRO A 316 3.86 12.83 -9.92
N ARG A 317 2.59 12.46 -10.08
CA ARG A 317 2.01 11.26 -9.43
C ARG A 317 2.63 9.97 -9.97
N ALA A 318 2.76 9.84 -11.29
CA ALA A 318 3.41 8.69 -11.91
C ALA A 318 4.86 8.50 -11.42
N ARG A 319 5.61 9.60 -11.21
CA ARG A 319 6.96 9.54 -10.63
C ARG A 319 6.94 9.07 -9.18
N GLY A 320 6.00 9.56 -8.38
CA GLY A 320 5.83 9.11 -6.98
C GLY A 320 5.51 7.61 -6.88
N LEU A 321 4.65 7.09 -7.77
CA LEU A 321 4.27 5.68 -7.80
C LEU A 321 5.45 4.74 -8.09
N ASP A 322 6.50 5.23 -8.74
CA ASP A 322 7.70 4.45 -9.04
C ASP A 322 8.76 4.48 -7.93
N THR A 323 8.42 5.09 -6.78
CA THR A 323 9.28 5.13 -5.60
C THR A 323 8.86 4.07 -4.60
N PHE A 324 9.66 3.03 -4.45
CA PHE A 324 9.37 1.89 -3.56
C PHE A 324 10.24 1.92 -2.30
N SER A 325 9.65 1.56 -1.16
CA SER A 325 10.36 1.53 0.12
C SER A 325 11.42 0.44 0.23
N ASP A 326 11.32 -0.61 -0.59
CA ASP A 326 12.29 -1.72 -0.67
C ASP A 326 13.49 -1.41 -1.57
N GLY A 327 13.55 -0.20 -2.15
CA GLY A 327 14.60 0.21 -3.09
C GLY A 327 14.43 -0.41 -4.49
N TYR A 328 13.28 -1.00 -4.81
CA TYR A 328 12.96 -1.45 -6.15
C TYR A 328 13.06 -0.30 -7.14
N MET A 329 13.74 -0.56 -8.26
CA MET A 329 13.95 0.41 -9.31
C MET A 329 13.29 -0.06 -10.60
N VAL A 330 12.39 0.76 -11.13
CA VAL A 330 11.61 0.45 -12.33
C VAL A 330 12.45 0.58 -13.60
N ASN A 331 12.07 -0.17 -14.64
CA ASN A 331 12.57 0.03 -16.00
C ASN A 331 11.75 1.13 -16.70
N THR A 332 12.26 1.66 -17.81
CA THR A 332 11.48 2.54 -18.72
C THR A 332 10.91 1.77 -19.90
N PHE A 333 10.73 0.45 -19.75
CA PHE A 333 10.30 -0.41 -20.84
C PHE A 333 8.91 -0.10 -21.35
N VAL A 334 8.71 -0.15 -22.66
CA VAL A 334 7.41 0.03 -23.30
C VAL A 334 7.20 -1.11 -24.29
N LEU A 335 6.00 -1.71 -24.28
CA LEU A 335 5.59 -2.64 -25.32
C LEU A 335 5.19 -1.83 -26.55
N ASN A 336 5.86 -2.10 -27.68
CA ASN A 336 5.48 -1.59 -28.98
C ASN A 336 4.86 -2.74 -29.74
N SER A 337 3.57 -2.63 -29.97
CA SER A 337 2.76 -3.66 -30.56
C SER A 337 1.80 -3.03 -31.57
N ALA A 338 1.72 -3.59 -32.77
CA ALA A 338 0.76 -3.12 -33.77
C ALA A 338 -0.68 -3.47 -33.38
N HIS A 339 -0.87 -4.57 -32.65
CA HIS A 339 -2.19 -5.11 -32.30
C HIS A 339 -2.25 -5.58 -30.84
N SER A 340 -3.28 -5.17 -30.11
CA SER A 340 -3.57 -5.77 -28.81
C SER A 340 -4.12 -7.18 -28.98
N MET A 341 -3.89 -8.05 -27.98
CA MET A 341 -4.56 -9.34 -27.88
C MET A 341 -6.08 -9.13 -27.83
N SER A 342 -6.85 -10.01 -28.45
CA SER A 342 -8.31 -9.96 -28.39
C SER A 342 -8.81 -9.98 -26.94
N GLY A 343 -9.75 -9.08 -26.62
CA GLY A 343 -10.23 -8.82 -25.27
C GLY A 343 -9.25 -8.04 -24.39
N GLY A 344 -8.15 -7.53 -24.95
CA GLY A 344 -7.13 -6.74 -24.27
C GLY A 344 -7.04 -5.30 -24.78
N THR A 345 -6.21 -4.53 -24.10
CA THR A 345 -5.89 -3.14 -24.45
C THR A 345 -4.37 -2.95 -24.45
N ASP A 346 -3.90 -1.86 -25.03
CA ASP A 346 -2.51 -1.42 -24.90
C ASP A 346 -2.46 0.08 -24.66
N PHE A 347 -1.75 0.50 -23.61
CA PHE A 347 -1.50 1.91 -23.31
C PHE A 347 -0.24 2.06 -22.46
N ASP A 348 0.41 3.22 -22.59
CA ASP A 348 1.55 3.57 -21.74
C ASP A 348 1.09 4.00 -20.35
N TRP A 349 1.02 3.03 -19.44
CA TRP A 349 0.70 3.24 -18.04
C TRP A 349 1.81 3.95 -17.24
N ARG A 350 3.04 4.09 -17.78
CA ARG A 350 4.16 4.66 -17.02
C ARG A 350 4.10 6.17 -16.93
N GLN A 351 3.52 6.85 -17.92
CA GLN A 351 3.53 8.32 -17.98
C GLN A 351 2.56 8.97 -17.00
N ARG A 352 1.50 8.24 -16.61
CA ARG A 352 0.37 8.77 -15.84
C ARG A 352 0.04 7.85 -14.68
N SER A 353 -0.81 8.31 -13.76
CA SER A 353 -1.44 7.47 -12.74
C SER A 353 -2.91 7.21 -13.04
N VAL A 354 -3.55 6.32 -12.27
CA VAL A 354 -5.01 6.14 -12.25
C VAL A 354 -5.71 7.48 -12.05
N ALA A 355 -5.20 8.32 -11.13
CA ALA A 355 -5.79 9.62 -10.82
C ALA A 355 -5.55 10.69 -11.91
N ASP A 356 -4.57 10.49 -12.78
CA ASP A 356 -4.37 11.35 -13.95
C ASP A 356 -5.24 10.90 -15.14
N GLY A 357 -5.67 9.64 -15.13
CA GLY A 357 -6.52 8.96 -16.10
C GLY A 357 -5.73 8.28 -17.22
N TYR A 358 -6.01 7.01 -17.49
CA TYR A 358 -5.50 6.28 -18.64
C TYR A 358 -6.53 6.24 -19.77
N PHE A 359 -7.82 6.16 -19.44
CA PHE A 359 -8.86 5.90 -20.42
C PHE A 359 -8.89 6.92 -21.56
N LYS A 360 -8.70 8.20 -21.24
CA LYS A 360 -8.71 9.28 -22.23
C LYS A 360 -7.56 9.18 -23.24
N THR A 361 -6.44 8.53 -22.90
CA THR A 361 -5.28 8.41 -23.80
C THR A 361 -5.45 7.29 -24.84
N LEU A 362 -6.38 6.36 -24.59
CA LEU A 362 -6.65 5.24 -25.49
C LEU A 362 -7.34 5.67 -26.80
N GLY A 363 -8.04 6.80 -26.82
CA GLY A 363 -8.72 7.29 -28.02
C GLY A 363 -9.78 6.31 -28.58
N THR A 364 -10.41 5.51 -27.72
CA THR A 364 -11.29 4.39 -28.11
C THR A 364 -12.58 4.84 -28.80
N GLY A 365 -13.00 6.08 -28.57
CA GLY A 365 -14.29 6.63 -29.00
C GLY A 365 -15.49 6.22 -28.12
N GLU A 366 -15.28 5.37 -27.11
CA GLU A 366 -16.33 4.95 -26.17
C GLU A 366 -16.63 6.05 -25.15
N SER A 367 -17.88 6.12 -24.67
CA SER A 367 -18.31 7.22 -23.78
C SER A 367 -17.83 7.05 -22.33
N SER A 368 -17.54 5.81 -21.92
CA SER A 368 -17.09 5.48 -20.57
C SER A 368 -16.19 4.26 -20.54
N ILE A 369 -15.42 4.13 -19.44
CA ILE A 369 -14.60 2.94 -19.16
C ILE A 369 -15.47 1.68 -19.14
N GLY A 370 -16.67 1.75 -18.55
CA GLY A 370 -17.57 0.61 -18.45
C GLY A 370 -18.01 0.06 -19.81
N GLU A 371 -18.38 0.94 -20.75
CA GLU A 371 -18.71 0.53 -22.13
C GLU A 371 -17.51 -0.09 -22.85
N TYR A 372 -16.32 0.50 -22.67
CA TYR A 372 -15.10 -0.04 -23.26
C TYR A 372 -14.74 -1.42 -22.71
N LEU A 373 -14.80 -1.63 -21.39
CA LEU A 373 -14.56 -2.92 -20.77
C LEU A 373 -15.62 -3.96 -21.21
N ALA A 374 -16.88 -3.57 -21.32
CA ALA A 374 -17.94 -4.43 -21.84
C ALA A 374 -17.65 -4.88 -23.29
N LYS A 375 -17.24 -3.94 -24.15
CA LYS A 375 -16.80 -4.24 -25.52
C LYS A 375 -15.65 -5.23 -25.55
N LEU A 376 -14.60 -5.01 -24.76
CA LEU A 376 -13.46 -5.93 -24.68
C LEU A 376 -13.90 -7.33 -24.21
N SER A 377 -14.76 -7.41 -23.19
CA SER A 377 -15.26 -8.67 -22.65
C SER A 377 -16.08 -9.52 -23.66
N SER A 378 -16.65 -8.87 -24.68
CA SER A 378 -17.42 -9.54 -25.74
C SER A 378 -16.55 -10.14 -26.85
N GLN A 379 -15.26 -9.79 -26.90
CA GLN A 379 -14.36 -10.27 -27.94
C GLN A 379 -13.96 -11.72 -27.68
N PRO A 380 -13.91 -12.58 -28.71
CA PRO A 380 -13.48 -13.96 -28.55
C PRO A 380 -12.00 -13.98 -28.19
N ILE A 381 -11.60 -14.66 -27.11
CA ILE A 381 -10.20 -14.75 -26.73
C ILE A 381 -9.57 -15.97 -27.41
N PRO A 382 -8.77 -15.80 -28.48
CA PRO A 382 -8.20 -16.94 -29.20
C PRO A 382 -7.21 -17.69 -28.31
N SER A 383 -7.23 -19.02 -28.40
CA SER A 383 -6.14 -19.85 -27.89
C SER A 383 -5.01 -19.83 -28.91
N VAL A 384 -4.07 -18.90 -28.76
CA VAL A 384 -2.85 -18.91 -29.57
C VAL A 384 -1.83 -19.82 -28.89
N SER A 385 -1.43 -20.91 -29.54
CA SER A 385 -0.31 -21.75 -29.12
C SER A 385 0.77 -21.78 -30.18
N ALA A 386 2.03 -21.78 -29.75
CA ALA A 386 3.17 -21.99 -30.63
C ALA A 386 3.15 -23.37 -31.33
N ARG A 387 2.34 -24.31 -30.82
CA ARG A 387 2.09 -25.62 -31.44
C ARG A 387 1.30 -25.52 -32.74
N ASP A 388 0.44 -24.52 -32.85
CA ASP A 388 -0.43 -24.31 -34.01
C ASP A 388 0.29 -23.52 -35.12
N LEU A 389 1.48 -22.99 -34.84
CA LEU A 389 2.31 -22.32 -35.83
C LEU A 389 2.81 -23.33 -36.87
N PHE A 390 2.82 -22.89 -38.12
CA PHE A 390 3.45 -23.62 -39.22
C PHE A 390 4.96 -23.42 -39.17
N TRP A 391 5.72 -24.52 -39.16
CA TRP A 391 7.19 -24.54 -39.02
C TRP A 391 7.86 -25.02 -40.31
N PRO A 392 8.05 -24.13 -41.31
CA PRO A 392 8.58 -24.50 -42.62
C PRO A 392 10.08 -24.82 -42.59
N LEU A 393 10.48 -25.75 -43.45
CA LEU A 393 11.87 -26.02 -43.80
C LEU A 393 12.24 -25.34 -45.11
N SER A 394 13.53 -25.06 -45.30
CA SER A 394 14.04 -24.39 -46.50
C SER A 394 13.86 -25.18 -47.80
N ASN A 395 13.56 -26.49 -47.72
CA ASN A 395 13.26 -27.36 -48.86
C ASN A 395 11.75 -27.46 -49.16
N GLY A 396 10.91 -26.66 -48.49
CA GLY A 396 9.46 -26.63 -48.70
C GLY A 396 8.66 -27.66 -47.89
N GLN A 397 9.32 -28.56 -47.14
CA GLN A 397 8.67 -29.48 -46.21
C GLN A 397 8.31 -28.79 -44.88
N SER A 398 7.46 -29.40 -44.06
CA SER A 398 7.27 -29.01 -42.66
C SER A 398 8.18 -29.80 -41.74
N ILE A 399 8.61 -29.21 -40.62
CA ILE A 399 9.33 -29.96 -39.59
C ILE A 399 8.48 -31.11 -39.01
N ASN A 400 7.14 -30.99 -39.08
CA ASN A 400 6.22 -32.02 -38.63
C ASN A 400 6.16 -33.23 -39.58
N ASP A 401 6.63 -33.08 -40.82
CA ASP A 401 6.65 -34.15 -41.82
C ASP A 401 7.90 -35.04 -41.69
N LEU A 402 8.84 -34.67 -40.82
CA LEU A 402 10.07 -35.41 -40.58
C LEU A 402 9.77 -36.72 -39.84
N ARG A 403 10.42 -37.80 -40.27
CA ARG A 403 10.18 -39.14 -39.70
C ARG A 403 10.57 -39.19 -38.22
N PRO A 404 9.73 -39.77 -37.34
CA PRO A 404 10.11 -40.04 -35.96
C PRO A 404 11.36 -40.91 -35.93
N GLY A 405 12.48 -40.39 -35.39
CA GLY A 405 13.74 -41.11 -35.26
C GLY A 405 14.88 -40.67 -36.20
N ASP A 406 14.67 -39.69 -37.08
CA ASP A 406 15.76 -39.10 -37.87
C ASP A 406 16.75 -38.34 -36.95
N THR A 407 17.89 -38.98 -36.66
CA THR A 407 18.92 -38.41 -35.79
C THR A 407 19.60 -37.19 -36.40
N ALA A 408 19.59 -37.05 -37.74
CA ALA A 408 20.16 -35.90 -38.43
C ALA A 408 19.30 -34.65 -38.26
N ALA A 409 17.98 -34.81 -38.12
CA ALA A 409 17.04 -33.70 -37.92
C ALA A 409 16.97 -33.17 -36.48
N LYS A 410 17.59 -33.86 -35.50
CA LYS A 410 17.54 -33.49 -34.08
C LYS A 410 17.84 -32.02 -33.79
N PRO A 411 18.88 -31.39 -34.37
CA PRO A 411 19.18 -29.98 -34.11
C PRO A 411 18.03 -29.04 -34.50
N LEU A 412 17.35 -29.31 -35.62
CA LEU A 412 16.21 -28.51 -36.05
C LEU A 412 15.00 -28.71 -35.14
N ILE A 413 14.75 -29.95 -34.69
CA ILE A 413 13.66 -30.28 -33.76
C ILE A 413 13.90 -29.59 -32.40
N GLU A 414 15.13 -29.60 -31.89
CA GLU A 414 15.49 -28.91 -30.65
C GLU A 414 15.32 -27.39 -30.77
N LEU A 415 15.76 -26.79 -31.88
CA LEU A 415 15.54 -25.36 -32.15
C LEU A 415 14.06 -25.01 -32.19
N ARG A 416 13.25 -25.80 -32.92
CA ARG A 416 11.79 -25.63 -32.96
C ARG A 416 11.18 -25.70 -31.57
N ASN A 417 11.51 -26.73 -30.79
CA ASN A 417 10.95 -26.91 -29.44
C ASN A 417 11.33 -25.76 -28.50
N ASN A 418 12.59 -25.30 -28.54
CA ASN A 418 13.05 -24.18 -27.73
C ASN A 418 12.37 -22.86 -28.13
N MET A 419 12.19 -22.65 -29.44
CA MET A 419 11.50 -21.47 -29.95
C MET A 419 9.99 -21.50 -29.63
N MET A 420 9.35 -22.67 -29.74
CA MET A 420 7.96 -22.86 -29.33
C MET A 420 7.76 -22.52 -27.86
N ALA A 421 8.65 -22.99 -26.98
CA ALA A 421 8.59 -22.66 -25.55
C ALA A 421 8.75 -21.15 -25.30
N ALA A 422 9.63 -20.46 -26.03
CA ALA A 422 9.80 -19.02 -25.92
C ALA A 422 8.57 -18.25 -26.42
N TYR A 423 7.96 -18.68 -27.52
CA TYR A 423 6.70 -18.10 -28.02
C TYR A 423 5.53 -18.34 -27.06
N ASP A 424 5.32 -19.57 -26.58
CA ASP A 424 4.25 -19.89 -25.62
C ASP A 424 4.40 -19.03 -24.34
N ALA A 425 5.64 -18.87 -23.84
CA ALA A 425 5.91 -17.99 -22.72
C ALA A 425 5.60 -16.52 -23.02
N TYR A 426 6.02 -16.02 -24.19
CA TYR A 426 5.73 -14.65 -24.62
C TYR A 426 4.22 -14.40 -24.77
N PHE A 427 3.50 -15.30 -25.45
CA PHE A 427 2.04 -15.23 -25.61
C PHE A 427 1.33 -15.15 -24.27
N GLY A 428 1.70 -16.01 -23.31
CA GLY A 428 1.14 -16.00 -21.97
C GLY A 428 1.37 -14.68 -21.24
N LEU A 429 2.59 -14.14 -21.32
CA LEU A 429 2.95 -12.86 -20.71
C LEU A 429 2.18 -11.69 -21.35
N LYS A 430 2.18 -11.56 -22.68
CA LYS A 430 1.47 -10.49 -23.39
C LYS A 430 -0.03 -10.54 -23.13
N ARG A 431 -0.63 -11.74 -23.19
CA ARG A 431 -2.05 -11.93 -22.89
C ARG A 431 -2.37 -11.44 -21.48
N SER A 432 -1.66 -11.93 -20.47
CA SER A 432 -1.93 -11.51 -19.08
C SER A 432 -1.68 -10.02 -18.86
N TYR A 433 -0.67 -9.43 -19.53
CA TYR A 433 -0.42 -7.99 -19.49
C TYR A 433 -1.61 -7.19 -20.04
N GLN A 434 -2.08 -7.51 -21.25
CA GLN A 434 -3.09 -6.72 -21.96
C GLN A 434 -4.54 -7.01 -21.55
N THR A 435 -4.86 -8.24 -21.13
CA THR A 435 -6.24 -8.67 -20.82
C THR A 435 -6.53 -8.75 -19.33
N VAL A 436 -5.54 -8.54 -18.46
CA VAL A 436 -5.73 -8.58 -17.00
C VAL A 436 -5.13 -7.33 -16.37
N ASP A 437 -3.80 -7.17 -16.41
CA ASP A 437 -3.16 -6.13 -15.61
C ASP A 437 -3.49 -4.71 -16.08
N LEU A 438 -3.49 -4.46 -17.39
CA LEU A 438 -3.88 -3.16 -17.93
C LEU A 438 -5.37 -2.86 -17.71
N LEU A 439 -6.24 -3.88 -17.76
CA LEU A 439 -7.66 -3.71 -17.49
C LEU A 439 -7.91 -3.41 -16.00
N GLU A 440 -7.15 -4.00 -15.09
CA GLU A 440 -7.25 -3.68 -13.67
C GLU A 440 -6.92 -2.20 -13.37
N LEU A 441 -5.95 -1.60 -14.07
CA LEU A 441 -5.70 -0.16 -13.97
C LEU A 441 -6.91 0.67 -14.43
N LEU A 442 -7.59 0.28 -15.51
CA LEU A 442 -8.82 0.93 -15.97
C LEU A 442 -9.98 0.74 -14.97
N VAL A 443 -10.08 -0.42 -14.31
CA VAL A 443 -11.08 -0.66 -13.26
C VAL A 443 -10.80 0.23 -12.04
N MET A 444 -9.53 0.43 -11.67
CA MET A 444 -9.17 1.39 -10.61
C MET A 444 -9.56 2.82 -10.99
N GLU A 445 -9.35 3.23 -12.25
CA GLU A 445 -9.78 4.55 -12.76
C GLU A 445 -11.30 4.69 -12.73
N GLN A 446 -12.04 3.69 -13.21
CA GLN A 446 -13.50 3.67 -13.12
C GLN A 446 -14.00 3.78 -11.69
N THR A 447 -13.33 3.11 -10.74
CA THR A 447 -13.67 3.21 -9.32
C THR A 447 -13.45 4.63 -8.81
N LEU A 448 -12.38 5.28 -9.22
CA LEU A 448 -12.10 6.66 -8.84
C LEU A 448 -13.11 7.65 -9.44
N ASP A 449 -13.52 7.44 -10.70
CA ASP A 449 -14.59 8.22 -11.35
C ASP A 449 -15.92 8.08 -10.59
N LEU A 450 -16.25 6.87 -10.14
CA LEU A 450 -17.43 6.61 -9.31
C LEU A 450 -17.32 7.26 -7.93
N VAL A 451 -16.13 7.37 -7.35
CA VAL A 451 -15.91 8.12 -6.09
C VAL A 451 -16.11 9.60 -6.33
N ALA A 452 -15.55 10.16 -7.40
CA ALA A 452 -15.72 11.56 -7.75
C ALA A 452 -17.20 11.92 -7.97
N SER A 453 -17.99 11.02 -8.56
CA SER A 453 -19.41 11.28 -8.86
C SER A 453 -20.35 11.04 -7.68
N ASN A 454 -20.04 10.10 -6.78
CA ASN A 454 -20.97 9.62 -5.74
C ASN A 454 -20.55 9.97 -4.32
N SER A 455 -19.38 10.59 -4.14
CA SER A 455 -18.94 11.00 -2.81
C SER A 455 -19.76 12.17 -2.29
N THR A 456 -19.91 12.21 -0.98
CA THR A 456 -20.62 13.28 -0.28
C THR A 456 -19.76 13.79 0.86
N LYS A 457 -19.92 15.07 1.21
CA LYS A 457 -19.18 15.74 2.27
C LYS A 457 -20.17 16.44 3.20
N ALA A 458 -20.01 16.24 4.51
CA ALA A 458 -20.75 16.95 5.54
C ALA A 458 -19.76 17.66 6.47
N SER A 459 -19.97 18.95 6.74
CA SER A 459 -19.08 19.78 7.56
C SER A 459 -19.88 20.77 8.40
N GLY A 460 -19.22 21.33 9.42
CA GLY A 460 -19.84 22.28 10.35
C GLY A 460 -20.41 21.60 11.60
N PRO A 461 -21.00 22.37 12.53
CA PRO A 461 -21.38 21.89 13.86
C PRO A 461 -22.41 20.76 13.86
N ASP A 462 -23.26 20.73 12.83
CA ASP A 462 -24.27 19.69 12.65
C ASP A 462 -23.68 18.38 12.09
N ALA A 463 -22.47 18.38 11.54
CA ALA A 463 -21.81 17.17 11.07
C ALA A 463 -20.73 16.71 12.06
N VAL A 464 -19.93 17.65 12.55
CA VAL A 464 -18.79 17.40 13.43
C VAL A 464 -18.76 18.42 14.55
N SER A 465 -18.65 17.94 15.79
CA SER A 465 -18.58 18.78 16.98
C SER A 465 -17.46 18.31 17.90
N PHE A 466 -16.77 19.28 18.50
CA PHE A 466 -15.62 19.04 19.35
C PHE A 466 -15.79 19.75 20.69
N ARG A 467 -15.50 19.04 21.78
CA ARG A 467 -15.52 19.60 23.12
C ARG A 467 -14.14 20.13 23.50
N ALA A 468 -13.92 21.41 23.27
CA ALA A 468 -12.76 22.16 23.76
C ALA A 468 -12.97 22.72 25.18
#